data_AF-A0A6F8PLP3-F1
#
_entry.id   AF-A0A6F8PLP3-F1
#
_cell.length_a   1.000
_cell.length_b   1.000
_cell.length_c   1.000
_cell.angle_alpha   90.00
_cell.angle_beta   90.00
_cell.angle_gamma   90.00
#
_symmetry.space_group_name_H-M   'P 1'
#
loop_
_entity.id
_entity.type
_entity.pdbx_description
1 polymer ?
#
loop_
_entity_poly.entity_id
_entity_poly.type
_entity_poly.pdbx_seq_one_letter_code
_entity_poly.pdbx_strand_id
1 'polypeptide(L)'
;MDQAENDTSPSTPTAAEMLTRLRAVDTGIFDIKSLADQLKGKHAWIFVLTMPVSAIFLVTVTLLGTFLTGYFVASFLVAALLLFIVGKMLDQFEKRFFYQARITVMQRIQETEGDYGLIPHFKDFLPAKYRHLWQSLRKGRYQYIDQYIAAITLLQHKLEDDKFTRIWEIRHPELASDEDEDEV
;
A
#
# COMPACT_ATOMS: atom_id res chain seq x y z
N MET A 1 14.81 -14.82 -45.75
CA MET A 1 13.96 -14.02 -44.84
C MET A 1 13.21 -15.04 -44.01
N ASP A 2 13.85 -15.55 -42.97
CA ASP A 2 13.23 -16.48 -42.03
C ASP A 2 12.88 -15.68 -40.78
N GLN A 3 11.59 -15.39 -40.62
CA GLN A 3 11.04 -14.85 -39.39
C GLN A 3 10.98 -16.00 -38.39
N ALA A 4 11.93 -16.03 -37.44
CA ALA A 4 11.74 -16.76 -36.20
C ALA A 4 10.62 -16.05 -35.42
N GLU A 5 9.47 -16.71 -35.33
CA GLU A 5 8.42 -16.41 -34.35
C GLU A 5 9.07 -16.39 -32.96
N ASN A 6 9.22 -15.19 -32.43
CA ASN A 6 9.65 -14.98 -31.06
C ASN A 6 8.45 -15.34 -30.18
N ASP A 7 8.39 -16.60 -29.75
CA ASP A 7 7.40 -17.14 -28.84
C ASP A 7 7.59 -16.48 -27.46
N THR A 8 7.07 -15.26 -27.29
CA THR A 8 7.00 -14.54 -26.02
C THR A 8 5.87 -15.11 -25.15
N SER A 9 5.88 -16.42 -24.95
CA SER A 9 5.21 -17.02 -23.80
C SER A 9 6.03 -16.63 -22.55
N PRO A 10 5.44 -16.05 -21.49
CA PRO A 10 6.21 -15.62 -20.32
C PRO A 10 6.92 -16.85 -19.72
N SER A 11 8.23 -16.91 -19.88
CA SER A 11 9.06 -17.99 -19.35
C SER A 11 8.86 -18.07 -17.84
N THR A 12 8.49 -19.25 -17.35
CA THR A 12 8.36 -19.50 -15.91
C THR A 12 9.66 -19.07 -15.22
N PRO A 13 9.63 -18.15 -14.24
CA PRO A 13 10.84 -17.67 -13.59
C PRO A 13 11.51 -18.80 -12.78
N THR A 14 12.84 -18.77 -12.73
CA THR A 14 13.62 -19.72 -11.92
C THR A 14 13.48 -19.43 -10.42
N ALA A 15 13.86 -20.39 -9.56
CA ALA A 15 13.83 -20.20 -8.11
C ALA A 15 14.70 -19.00 -7.67
N ALA A 16 15.89 -18.87 -8.25
CA ALA A 16 16.81 -17.78 -8.01
C ALA A 16 16.24 -16.42 -8.42
N GLU A 17 15.53 -16.36 -9.56
CA GLU A 17 14.83 -15.14 -9.99
C GLU A 17 13.71 -14.75 -9.01
N MET A 18 12.94 -15.71 -8.52
CA MET A 18 11.87 -15.46 -7.55
C MET A 18 12.41 -14.95 -6.21
N LEU A 19 13.52 -15.52 -5.72
CA LEU A 19 14.23 -15.05 -4.52
C LEU A 19 14.79 -13.65 -4.72
N THR A 20 15.38 -13.38 -5.88
CA THR A 20 15.91 -12.06 -6.24
C THR A 20 14.80 -11.02 -6.28
N ARG A 21 13.66 -11.34 -6.92
CA ARG A 21 12.47 -10.47 -6.93
C ARG A 21 11.97 -10.17 -5.53
N LEU A 22 11.86 -11.19 -4.67
CA LEU A 22 11.43 -11.02 -3.28
C LEU A 22 12.35 -10.09 -2.49
N ARG A 23 13.67 -10.22 -2.65
CA ARG A 23 14.66 -9.38 -1.97
C ARG A 23 14.72 -7.95 -2.52
N ALA A 24 14.42 -7.79 -3.80
CA ALA A 24 14.36 -6.48 -4.46
C ALA A 24 13.14 -5.64 -4.07
N VAL A 25 12.10 -6.25 -3.46
CA VAL A 25 10.92 -5.49 -3.03
C VAL A 25 11.24 -4.61 -1.83
N ASP A 26 11.29 -3.30 -2.05
CA ASP A 26 11.29 -2.32 -0.97
C ASP A 26 9.88 -2.19 -0.38
N THR A 27 9.71 -2.56 0.89
CA THR A 27 8.43 -2.46 1.58
C THR A 27 8.05 -1.02 1.95
N GLY A 28 9.03 -0.10 1.97
CA GLY A 28 8.81 1.32 2.30
C GLY A 28 7.92 2.04 1.29
N ILE A 29 7.92 1.60 0.02
CA ILE A 29 7.08 2.19 -1.03
C ILE A 29 5.59 1.93 -0.85
N PHE A 30 5.22 1.03 0.07
CA PHE A 30 3.84 0.67 0.39
C PHE A 30 3.31 1.39 1.64
N ASP A 31 4.09 2.26 2.29
CA ASP A 31 3.63 3.03 3.44
C ASP A 31 2.57 4.06 3.02
N ILE A 32 1.31 3.75 3.33
CA ILE A 32 0.16 4.58 3.03
C ILE A 32 0.26 5.95 3.72
N LYS A 33 0.81 6.04 4.93
CA LYS A 33 0.89 7.31 5.67
C LYS A 33 1.91 8.23 5.01
N SER A 34 3.11 7.70 4.77
CA SER A 34 4.15 8.43 4.05
C SER A 34 3.66 8.90 2.68
N LEU A 35 2.97 8.03 1.95
CA LEU A 35 2.41 8.39 0.64
C LEU A 35 1.27 9.41 0.75
N ALA A 36 0.39 9.30 1.74
CA ALA A 36 -0.68 10.27 1.98
C ALA A 36 -0.12 11.65 2.32
N ASP A 37 0.97 11.71 3.09
CA ASP A 37 1.63 12.98 3.43
C ASP A 37 2.37 13.58 2.23
N GLN A 38 2.98 12.75 1.37
CA GLN A 38 3.54 13.20 0.09
C GLN A 38 2.44 13.75 -0.84
N LEU A 39 1.30 13.07 -0.93
CA LEU A 39 0.15 13.51 -1.73
C LEU A 39 -0.50 14.79 -1.18
N LYS A 40 -0.53 14.94 0.16
CA LYS A 40 -0.93 16.20 0.80
C LYS A 40 0.05 17.31 0.41
N GLY A 41 1.35 17.03 0.37
CA GLY A 41 2.41 17.89 -0.20
C GLY A 41 2.22 19.37 0.13
N LYS A 42 1.96 20.18 -0.91
CA LYS A 42 1.75 21.64 -0.84
C LYS A 42 0.53 22.07 -0.01
N HIS A 43 -0.37 21.17 0.38
CA HIS A 43 -1.55 21.48 1.18
C HIS A 43 -1.40 21.10 2.66
N ALA A 44 -0.28 20.50 3.06
CA ALA A 44 -0.02 20.14 4.46
C ALA A 44 -0.12 21.34 5.42
N TRP A 45 0.29 22.54 4.97
CA TRP A 45 0.18 23.77 5.76
C TRP A 45 -1.26 24.12 6.13
N ILE A 46 -2.25 23.75 5.31
CA ILE A 46 -3.68 24.04 5.58
C ILE A 46 -4.09 23.31 6.85
N PHE A 47 -3.70 22.04 7.02
CA PHE A 47 -4.02 21.24 8.20
C PHE A 47 -3.32 21.78 9.46
N VAL A 48 -2.05 22.18 9.35
CA VAL A 48 -1.30 22.75 10.48
C VAL A 48 -1.88 24.11 10.91
N LEU A 49 -2.28 24.97 9.96
CA LEU A 49 -2.87 26.27 10.27
C LEU A 49 -4.34 26.20 10.68
N THR A 50 -5.03 25.08 10.45
CA THR A 50 -6.47 24.96 10.75
C THR A 50 -6.76 25.23 12.24
N MET A 51 -5.95 24.69 13.15
CA MET A 51 -6.16 24.87 14.59
C MET A 51 -6.04 26.35 15.02
N PRO A 52 -4.93 27.07 14.76
CA PRO A 52 -4.83 28.48 15.15
C PRO A 52 -5.85 29.37 14.40
N VAL A 53 -6.09 29.13 13.11
CA VAL A 53 -7.05 29.92 12.32
C VAL A 53 -8.47 29.72 12.84
N SER A 54 -8.86 28.49 13.19
CA SER A 54 -10.19 28.21 13.75
C SER A 54 -10.40 28.91 15.10
N ALA A 55 -9.38 28.97 15.96
CA ALA A 55 -9.47 29.69 17.23
C ALA A 55 -9.66 31.20 17.03
N ILE A 56 -8.87 31.82 16.13
CA ILE A 56 -9.00 33.24 15.79
C ILE A 56 -10.38 33.52 15.18
N PHE A 57 -10.83 32.65 14.27
CA PHE A 57 -12.14 32.76 13.64
C PHE A 57 -13.27 32.66 14.67
N LEU A 58 -13.20 31.71 15.60
CA LEU A 58 -14.18 31.55 16.67
C LEU A 58 -14.32 32.85 17.48
N VAL A 59 -13.19 33.39 17.94
CA VAL A 59 -13.16 34.62 18.74
C VAL A 59 -13.72 35.79 17.95
N THR A 60 -13.27 35.96 16.71
CA THR A 60 -13.66 37.10 15.85
C THR A 60 -15.14 37.08 15.51
N VAL A 61 -15.67 35.93 15.09
CA VAL A 61 -17.10 35.77 14.75
C VAL A 61 -17.96 35.88 16.00
N THR A 62 -17.52 35.34 17.13
CA THR A 62 -18.25 35.48 18.40
C THR A 62 -18.32 36.93 18.84
N LEU A 63 -17.20 37.67 18.81
CA LEU A 63 -17.19 39.10 19.18
C LEU A 63 -18.08 39.92 18.25
N LEU A 64 -17.95 39.70 16.94
CA LEU A 64 -18.74 40.42 15.93
C LEU A 64 -20.23 40.14 16.08
N GLY A 65 -20.61 38.87 16.25
CA GLY A 65 -22.00 38.48 16.50
C GLY A 65 -22.55 39.08 17.79
N THR A 66 -21.74 39.10 18.85
CA THR A 66 -22.12 39.69 20.14
C THR A 66 -22.34 41.19 19.99
N PHE A 67 -21.47 41.89 19.26
CA PHE A 67 -21.60 43.32 18.99
C PHE A 67 -22.87 43.65 18.21
N LEU A 68 -23.27 42.81 17.24
CA LEU A 68 -24.45 43.04 16.41
C LEU A 68 -25.78 42.64 17.07
N THR A 69 -25.77 41.58 17.88
CA THR A 69 -27.01 40.99 18.43
C THR A 69 -27.21 41.23 19.92
N GLY A 70 -26.15 41.59 20.65
CA GLY A 70 -26.13 41.68 22.12
C GLY A 70 -26.07 40.32 22.83
N TYR A 71 -26.19 39.20 22.12
CA TYR A 71 -26.23 37.86 22.72
C TYR A 71 -24.93 37.09 22.49
N PHE A 72 -24.06 37.07 23.52
CA PHE A 72 -22.77 36.38 23.46
C PHE A 72 -22.90 34.88 23.22
N VAL A 73 -23.73 34.20 24.03
CA VAL A 73 -23.87 32.73 23.98
C VAL A 73 -24.41 32.27 22.62
N ALA A 74 -25.41 32.98 22.08
CA ALA A 74 -25.99 32.64 20.79
C ALA A 74 -24.95 32.80 19.65
N SER A 75 -24.18 33.89 19.67
CA SER A 75 -23.13 34.16 18.68
C SER A 75 -22.01 33.12 18.73
N PHE A 76 -21.61 32.71 19.94
CA PHE A 76 -20.63 31.65 20.14
C PHE A 76 -21.11 30.32 19.55
N LEU A 77 -22.35 29.92 19.82
CA LEU A 77 -22.91 28.67 19.31
C LEU A 77 -22.98 28.65 17.78
N VAL A 78 -23.35 29.78 17.15
CA VAL A 78 -23.34 29.90 15.69
C VAL A 78 -21.92 29.78 15.13
N ALA A 79 -20.95 30.46 15.74
CA ALA A 79 -19.55 30.37 15.33
C ALA A 79 -18.99 28.94 15.46
N ALA A 80 -19.29 28.26 16.58
CA ALA A 80 -18.90 26.88 16.82
C ALA A 80 -19.53 25.92 15.80
N LEU A 81 -20.81 26.12 15.44
CA LEU A 81 -21.49 25.33 14.43
C LEU A 81 -20.85 25.50 13.04
N LEU A 82 -20.51 26.73 12.67
CA LEU A 82 -19.80 27.01 11.40
C LEU A 82 -18.44 26.31 11.38
N LEU A 83 -17.66 26.41 12.46
CA LEU A 83 -16.37 25.72 12.56
C LEU A 83 -16.50 24.21 12.51
N PHE A 84 -17.54 23.64 13.13
CA PHE A 84 -17.81 22.20 13.04
C PHE A 84 -18.04 21.75 11.59
N ILE A 85 -18.78 22.54 10.80
CA ILE A 85 -19.01 22.24 9.37
C ILE A 85 -17.70 22.30 8.58
N VAL A 86 -16.87 23.33 8.81
CA VAL A 86 -15.56 23.46 8.15
C VAL A 86 -14.63 22.31 8.53
N GLY A 87 -14.59 21.94 9.81
CA GLY A 87 -13.82 20.79 10.30
C GLY A 87 -14.23 19.49 9.62
N LYS A 88 -15.54 19.23 9.50
CA LYS A 88 -16.07 18.08 8.74
C LYS A 88 -15.60 18.07 7.28
N MET A 89 -15.56 19.23 6.62
CA MET A 89 -15.07 19.31 5.24
C MET A 89 -13.57 19.02 5.14
N LEU A 90 -12.76 19.53 6.06
CA LEU A 90 -11.33 19.27 6.11
C LEU A 90 -11.02 17.79 6.38
N ASP A 91 -11.73 17.16 7.33
CA ASP A 91 -11.62 15.71 7.58
C ASP A 91 -11.94 14.89 6.32
N GLN A 92 -12.99 15.29 5.59
CA GLN A 92 -13.37 14.62 4.35
C GLN A 92 -12.30 14.82 3.27
N PHE A 93 -11.67 15.99 3.21
CA PHE A 93 -10.57 16.28 2.31
C PHE A 93 -9.34 15.42 2.64
N GLU A 94 -8.97 15.29 3.91
CA GLU A 94 -7.90 14.41 4.36
C GLU A 94 -8.14 12.94 3.98
N LYS A 95 -9.37 12.46 4.19
CA LYS A 95 -9.76 11.09 3.82
C LYS A 95 -9.56 10.81 2.33
N ARG A 96 -9.71 11.81 1.46
CA ARG A 96 -9.46 11.63 0.02
C ARG A 96 -8.00 11.33 -0.28
N PHE A 97 -7.05 11.97 0.40
CA PHE A 97 -5.63 11.68 0.22
C PHE A 97 -5.26 10.29 0.71
N PHE A 98 -5.77 9.88 1.87
CA PHE A 98 -5.57 8.51 2.36
C PHE A 98 -6.17 7.47 1.40
N TYR A 99 -7.35 7.76 0.85
CA TYR A 99 -7.98 6.88 -0.13
C TYR A 99 -7.15 6.78 -1.42
N GLN A 100 -6.66 7.90 -1.94
CA GLN A 100 -5.78 7.93 -3.11
C GLN A 100 -4.47 7.20 -2.84
N ALA A 101 -3.83 7.46 -1.69
CA ALA A 101 -2.62 6.76 -1.27
C ALA A 101 -2.84 5.24 -1.26
N ARG A 102 -3.99 4.79 -0.71
CA ARG A 102 -4.35 3.38 -0.70
C ARG A 102 -4.48 2.81 -2.12
N ILE A 103 -5.11 3.53 -3.05
CA ILE A 103 -5.21 3.10 -4.46
C ILE A 103 -3.83 2.99 -5.10
N THR A 104 -2.99 3.99 -4.92
CA THR A 104 -1.63 3.99 -5.47
C THR A 104 -0.81 2.83 -4.91
N VAL A 105 -0.91 2.54 -3.61
CA VAL A 105 -0.25 1.37 -3.02
C VAL A 105 -0.80 0.07 -3.62
N MET A 106 -2.12 -0.05 -3.82
CA MET A 106 -2.70 -1.23 -4.49
C MET A 106 -2.16 -1.41 -5.92
N GLN A 107 -1.98 -0.32 -6.67
CA GLN A 107 -1.37 -0.35 -8.01
C GLN A 107 0.10 -0.77 -7.95
N ARG A 108 0.88 -0.24 -7.01
CA ARG A 108 2.28 -0.66 -6.82
C ARG A 108 2.41 -2.13 -6.44
N ILE A 109 1.50 -2.64 -5.60
CA ILE A 109 1.43 -4.07 -5.27
C ILE A 109 1.13 -4.88 -6.54
N GLN A 110 0.17 -4.43 -7.36
CA GLN A 110 -0.13 -5.07 -8.64
C GLN A 110 1.08 -5.12 -9.58
N GLU A 111 1.82 -4.01 -9.70
CA GLU A 111 3.04 -3.93 -10.50
C GLU A 111 4.14 -4.84 -9.95
N THR A 112 4.25 -4.96 -8.61
CA THR A 112 5.24 -5.82 -7.94
C THR A 112 4.92 -7.30 -8.11
N GLU A 113 3.64 -7.68 -8.04
CA GLU A 113 3.19 -9.05 -8.27
C GLU A 113 3.31 -9.44 -9.75
N GLY A 114 3.08 -8.49 -10.67
CA GLY A 114 3.11 -8.72 -12.11
C GLY A 114 2.08 -9.76 -12.57
N ASP A 115 2.27 -10.31 -13.76
CA ASP A 115 1.34 -11.30 -14.34
C ASP A 115 1.51 -12.70 -13.72
N TYR A 116 2.71 -13.02 -13.22
CA TYR A 116 3.05 -14.34 -12.70
C TYR A 116 2.76 -14.48 -11.19
N GLY A 117 2.66 -13.35 -10.45
CA GLY A 117 2.52 -13.30 -9.00
C GLY A 117 3.84 -13.55 -8.28
N LEU A 118 4.00 -12.97 -7.08
CA LEU A 118 5.15 -13.17 -6.20
C LEU A 118 4.71 -13.99 -4.97
N ILE A 119 3.86 -13.41 -4.12
CA ILE A 119 3.43 -14.02 -2.86
C ILE A 119 2.70 -15.37 -3.01
N PRO A 120 1.86 -15.61 -4.05
CA PRO A 120 1.20 -16.91 -4.22
C PRO A 120 2.15 -18.11 -4.30
N HIS A 121 3.39 -17.88 -4.76
CA HIS A 121 4.42 -18.92 -4.91
C HIS A 121 5.16 -19.21 -3.60
N PHE A 122 5.27 -18.21 -2.72
CA PHE A 122 5.82 -18.36 -1.37
C PHE A 122 4.78 -18.78 -0.33
N LYS A 123 3.56 -19.16 -0.74
CA LYS A 123 2.44 -19.50 0.17
C LYS A 123 2.80 -20.56 1.22
N ASP A 124 3.66 -21.52 0.87
CA ASP A 124 4.02 -22.65 1.74
C ASP A 124 4.95 -22.22 2.89
N PHE A 125 5.58 -21.05 2.75
CA PHE A 125 6.45 -20.42 3.74
C PHE A 125 5.72 -19.36 4.58
N LEU A 126 4.43 -19.10 4.28
CA LEU A 126 3.62 -18.15 5.00
C LEU A 126 2.70 -18.86 6.01
N PRO A 127 2.56 -18.32 7.25
CA PRO A 127 1.59 -18.83 8.22
C PRO A 127 0.15 -18.80 7.69
N ALA A 128 -0.70 -19.73 8.18
CA ALA A 128 -2.09 -19.87 7.73
C ALA A 128 -2.94 -18.59 7.84
N LYS A 129 -2.58 -17.66 8.73
CA LYS A 129 -3.26 -16.35 8.85
C LYS A 129 -3.23 -15.51 7.56
N TYR A 130 -2.24 -15.73 6.68
CA TYR A 130 -2.12 -15.05 5.38
C TYR A 130 -2.91 -15.74 4.27
N ARG A 131 -3.74 -16.74 4.58
CA ARG A 131 -4.52 -17.47 3.58
C ARG A 131 -5.39 -16.57 2.71
N HIS A 132 -6.05 -15.59 3.32
CA HIS A 132 -6.92 -14.66 2.62
C HIS A 132 -6.16 -13.68 1.74
N LEU A 133 -4.92 -13.33 2.11
CA LEU A 133 -4.05 -12.48 1.32
C LEU A 133 -3.73 -13.13 -0.03
N TRP A 134 -3.06 -14.29 -0.04
CA TRP A 134 -2.64 -14.91 -1.31
C TRP A 134 -3.82 -15.37 -2.17
N GLN A 135 -4.95 -15.77 -1.56
CA GLN A 135 -6.17 -16.07 -2.31
C GLN A 135 -6.75 -14.83 -3.01
N SER A 136 -6.58 -13.66 -2.41
CA SER A 136 -7.04 -12.39 -2.99
C SER A 136 -6.07 -11.90 -4.06
N LEU A 137 -4.76 -12.04 -3.86
CA LEU A 137 -3.74 -11.70 -4.85
C LEU A 137 -3.93 -12.51 -6.15
N ARG A 138 -4.18 -13.82 -6.05
CA ARG A 138 -4.51 -14.66 -7.22
C ARG A 138 -5.76 -14.21 -8.00
N LYS A 139 -6.64 -13.43 -7.36
CA LYS A 139 -7.86 -12.87 -7.97
C LYS A 139 -7.68 -11.41 -8.41
N GLY A 140 -6.47 -10.87 -8.38
CA GLY A 140 -6.18 -9.47 -8.70
C GLY A 140 -6.73 -8.47 -7.66
N ARG A 141 -6.91 -8.90 -6.40
CA ARG A 141 -7.45 -8.06 -5.33
C ARG A 141 -6.37 -7.73 -4.30
N TYR A 142 -5.91 -6.48 -4.32
CA TYR A 142 -4.75 -6.00 -3.54
C TYR A 142 -5.12 -5.26 -2.24
N GLN A 143 -6.30 -5.53 -1.68
CA GLN A 143 -6.86 -4.74 -0.57
C GLN A 143 -6.13 -4.91 0.77
N TYR A 144 -5.37 -5.99 0.94
CA TYR A 144 -4.72 -6.41 2.19
C TYR A 144 -3.28 -5.90 2.30
N ILE A 145 -3.09 -4.59 2.20
CA ILE A 145 -1.78 -3.92 2.16
C ILE A 145 -0.91 -4.26 3.37
N ASP A 146 -1.43 -4.10 4.60
CA ASP A 146 -0.63 -4.34 5.81
C ASP A 146 -0.19 -5.81 5.93
N GLN A 147 -1.07 -6.73 5.53
CA GLN A 147 -0.75 -8.17 5.52
C GLN A 147 0.27 -8.49 4.43
N TYR A 148 0.20 -7.82 3.28
CA TYR A 148 1.14 -7.94 2.18
C TYR A 148 2.55 -7.50 2.60
N ILE A 149 2.67 -6.31 3.18
CA ILE A 149 3.93 -5.79 3.72
C ILE A 149 4.49 -6.77 4.76
N ALA A 150 3.68 -7.18 5.74
CA ALA A 150 4.13 -8.11 6.77
C ALA A 150 4.54 -9.49 6.21
N ALA A 151 3.87 -9.98 5.16
CA ALA A 151 4.22 -11.22 4.49
C ALA A 151 5.57 -11.10 3.78
N ILE A 152 5.82 -10.02 3.03
CA ILE A 152 7.11 -9.77 2.38
C ILE A 152 8.22 -9.66 3.41
N THR A 153 8.06 -8.83 4.45
CA THR A 153 9.08 -8.67 5.48
C THR A 153 9.38 -9.98 6.20
N LEU A 154 8.34 -10.79 6.46
CA LEU A 154 8.52 -12.12 7.06
C LEU A 154 9.33 -13.04 6.15
N LEU A 155 9.02 -13.07 4.85
CA LEU A 155 9.75 -13.88 3.88
C LEU A 155 11.20 -13.38 3.73
N GLN A 156 11.42 -12.08 3.59
CA GLN A 156 12.77 -11.51 3.49
C GLN A 156 13.65 -11.84 4.71
N HIS A 157 13.07 -11.98 5.90
CA HIS A 157 13.84 -12.22 7.13
C HIS A 157 13.92 -13.69 7.57
N LYS A 158 12.93 -14.51 7.22
CA LYS A 158 12.80 -15.90 7.72
C LYS A 158 12.73 -16.96 6.62
N LEU A 159 12.80 -16.58 5.35
CA LEU A 159 12.84 -17.56 4.27
C LEU A 159 14.18 -18.30 4.30
N GLU A 160 14.10 -19.63 4.31
CA GLU A 160 15.25 -20.49 4.09
C GLU A 160 15.36 -20.73 2.57
N ASP A 161 16.29 -20.02 1.92
CA ASP A 161 16.48 -20.04 0.46
C ASP A 161 16.59 -21.47 -0.09
N ASP A 162 17.41 -22.31 0.54
CA ASP A 162 17.68 -23.69 0.09
C ASP A 162 16.41 -24.55 0.09
N LYS A 163 15.54 -24.37 1.09
CA LYS A 163 14.25 -25.06 1.16
C LYS A 163 13.29 -24.56 0.09
N PHE A 164 13.32 -23.27 -0.24
CA PHE A 164 12.51 -22.71 -1.31
C PHE A 164 12.94 -23.26 -2.67
N THR A 165 14.24 -23.23 -2.98
CA THR A 165 14.79 -23.74 -4.24
C THR A 165 14.43 -25.20 -4.46
N ARG A 166 14.65 -26.06 -3.45
CA ARG A 166 14.30 -27.48 -3.53
C ARG A 166 12.81 -27.73 -3.76
N ILE A 167 11.93 -26.98 -3.10
CA ILE A 167 10.47 -27.09 -3.30
C ILE A 167 10.08 -26.58 -4.69
N TRP A 168 10.76 -25.55 -5.20
CA TRP A 168 10.53 -24.98 -6.51
C TRP A 168 10.89 -25.98 -7.63
N GLU A 169 12.06 -26.60 -7.56
CA GLU A 169 12.54 -27.61 -8.51
C GLU A 169 11.65 -28.84 -8.55
N ILE A 170 11.14 -29.30 -7.38
CA ILE A 170 10.17 -30.40 -7.33
C ILE A 170 8.83 -30.01 -8.00
N ARG A 171 8.44 -28.74 -7.91
CA ARG A 171 7.17 -28.24 -8.46
C ARG A 171 7.27 -27.90 -9.95
N HIS A 172 8.48 -27.60 -10.42
CA HIS A 172 8.83 -27.23 -11.80
C HIS A 172 10.05 -28.04 -12.26
N PRO A 173 9.91 -29.37 -12.42
CA PRO A 173 11.03 -30.23 -12.84
C PRO A 173 11.58 -29.85 -14.21
N GLU A 174 10.77 -29.20 -15.06
CA GLU A 174 11.17 -28.68 -16.36
C GLU A 174 12.16 -27.49 -16.31
N LEU A 175 12.40 -26.93 -15.12
CA LEU A 175 13.34 -25.83 -14.86
C LEU A 175 14.49 -26.23 -13.94
N ALA A 176 14.51 -27.49 -13.50
CA ALA A 176 15.63 -28.01 -12.72
C ALA A 176 16.88 -27.98 -13.60
N SER A 177 17.96 -27.40 -13.07
CA SER A 177 19.25 -27.43 -13.74
C SER A 177 19.66 -28.89 -13.94
N ASP A 178 19.98 -29.28 -15.18
CA ASP A 178 20.59 -30.58 -15.52
C ASP A 178 22.03 -30.67 -14.96
N GLU A 179 22.21 -30.49 -13.64
CA GLU A 179 23.53 -30.57 -12.99
C GLU A 179 23.79 -31.94 -12.32
N ASP A 180 22.89 -32.92 -12.49
CA ASP A 180 23.04 -34.28 -11.92
C ASP A 180 23.16 -35.38 -13.01
N GLU A 181 23.71 -35.09 -14.19
CA GLU A 181 24.12 -36.09 -15.19
C GLU A 181 25.62 -35.99 -15.53
N ASP A 182 26.50 -35.94 -14.52
CA ASP A 182 27.94 -36.11 -14.75
C ASP A 182 28.66 -36.66 -13.50
N GLU A 183 28.21 -37.78 -12.94
CA GLU A 183 29.06 -38.66 -12.12
C GLU A 183 28.54 -40.12 -12.20
N VAL A 184 28.97 -40.86 -13.23
CA VAL A 184 28.96 -42.34 -13.26
C VAL A 184 30.31 -42.87 -13.73
#